data_AF-A0A8H7ZNG4-F1
#
_entry.id   AF-A0A8H7ZNG4-F1
#
_cell.length_a   1.000
_cell.length_b   1.000
_cell.length_c   1.000
_cell.angle_alpha   90.00
_cell.angle_beta   90.00
_cell.angle_gamma   90.00
#
_symmetry.space_group_name_H-M   'P 1'
#
loop_
_entity.id
_entity.type
_entity.pdbx_description
1 polymer ?
#
loop_
_entity_poly.entity_id
_entity_poly.type
_entity_poly.pdbx_seq_one_letter_code
_entity_poly.pdbx_strand_id
1 'polypeptide(L)'
;MENYEVEEDHNVPRISLYSHYLKYCQQQGLRPVNSASFGKLIRSVFPDLKTRRLGTRGQSKYHYCGIKIRKPGRSDGNPAAAAAAAGAGRTVPVMTIDTQ
;
A
#
# COMPACT_ATOMS: atom_id res chain seq x y z
N MET A 1 13.50 4.67 -1.87
CA MET A 1 12.64 4.16 -0.78
C MET A 1 11.19 4.38 -1.18
N GLU A 2 10.46 3.28 -1.39
CA GLU A 2 9.02 3.30 -1.68
C GLU A 2 8.28 3.45 -0.35
N ASN A 3 7.56 4.56 -0.17
CA ASN A 3 6.85 4.87 1.07
C ASN A 3 5.36 4.62 0.85
N TYR A 4 4.67 3.97 1.79
CA TYR A 4 3.22 3.87 1.73
C TYR A 4 2.62 5.02 2.55
N GLU A 5 1.62 5.68 1.98
CA GLU A 5 0.89 6.77 2.64
C GLU A 5 -0.55 6.33 2.86
N VAL A 6 -1.10 6.64 4.04
CA VAL A 6 -2.51 6.42 4.37
C VAL A 6 -3.30 7.55 3.71
N GLU A 7 -4.13 7.22 2.73
CA GLU A 7 -4.99 8.17 2.01
C GLU A 7 -6.35 7.52 1.78
N GLU A 8 -7.39 8.05 2.44
CA GLU A 8 -8.73 7.43 2.52
C GLU A 8 -9.39 7.23 1.15
N ASP A 9 -9.12 8.12 0.21
CA ASP A 9 -9.69 8.10 -1.14
C ASP A 9 -8.95 7.20 -2.13
N HIS A 10 -7.80 6.64 -1.74
CA HIS A 10 -7.03 5.76 -2.59
C HIS A 10 -7.33 4.28 -2.33
N ASN A 11 -7.37 3.53 -3.44
CA ASN A 11 -7.57 2.10 -3.44
C ASN A 11 -6.51 1.42 -4.30
N VAL A 12 -5.89 0.39 -3.75
CA VAL A 12 -4.80 -0.35 -4.38
C VAL A 12 -5.21 -1.81 -4.56
N PRO A 13 -5.09 -2.38 -5.77
CA PRO A 13 -5.37 -3.80 -5.98
C PRO A 13 -4.45 -4.67 -5.11
N ARG A 14 -5.03 -5.64 -4.38
CA ARG A 14 -4.25 -6.56 -3.52
C ARG A 14 -3.14 -7.28 -4.27
N ILE A 15 -3.41 -7.66 -5.53
CA ILE A 15 -2.44 -8.35 -6.39
C ILE A 15 -1.26 -7.44 -6.69
N SER A 16 -1.51 -6.19 -7.12
CA SER A 16 -0.45 -5.23 -7.45
C SER A 16 0.44 -4.96 -6.24
N LEU A 17 -0.18 -4.81 -5.06
CA LEU A 17 0.53 -4.54 -3.83
C LEU A 17 1.37 -5.74 -3.36
N TYR A 18 0.86 -6.97 -3.49
CA TYR A 18 1.64 -8.16 -3.22
C TYR A 18 2.78 -8.35 -4.23
N SER A 19 2.56 -8.08 -5.52
CA SER A 19 3.63 -8.11 -6.53
C SER A 19 4.74 -7.11 -6.24
N HIS A 20 4.41 -5.95 -5.69
CA HIS A 20 5.38 -4.95 -5.25
C HIS A 20 6.21 -5.47 -4.07
N TYR A 21 5.55 -6.07 -3.08
CA TYR A 21 6.23 -6.75 -1.97
C TYR A 21 7.16 -7.87 -2.45
N LEU A 22 6.74 -8.70 -3.41
CA LEU A 22 7.59 -9.74 -3.98
C LEU A 22 8.87 -9.18 -4.64
N LYS A 23 8.74 -8.09 -5.39
CA LYS A 23 9.88 -7.40 -6.01
C LYS A 23 10.83 -6.84 -4.95
N TYR A 24 10.28 -6.25 -3.89
CA TYR A 24 11.08 -5.77 -2.76
C TYR A 24 11.85 -6.90 -2.09
N CYS A 25 11.19 -8.03 -1.79
CA CYS A 25 11.85 -9.20 -1.23
C CYS A 25 12.97 -9.71 -2.14
N GLN A 26 12.75 -9.75 -3.46
CA GLN A 26 13.76 -10.15 -4.43
C GLN A 26 14.97 -9.22 -4.43
N GLN A 27 14.76 -7.90 -4.35
CA GLN A 27 15.85 -6.90 -4.31
C GLN A 27 16.66 -6.94 -3.02
N GLN A 28 16.01 -7.24 -1.89
CA GLN A 28 16.64 -7.32 -0.58
C GLN A 28 17.17 -8.73 -0.24
N GLY A 29 16.94 -9.72 -1.12
CA GLY A 29 17.29 -11.12 -0.86
C GLY A 29 16.46 -11.77 0.27
N LEU A 30 15.28 -11.22 0.58
CA LEU A 30 14.37 -11.72 1.60
C LEU A 30 13.47 -12.81 1.02
N ARG A 31 13.08 -13.78 1.87
CA ARG A 31 12.05 -14.76 1.49
C ARG A 31 10.67 -14.12 1.64
N PRO A 32 9.90 -13.98 0.56
CA PRO A 32 8.57 -13.40 0.65
C PRO A 32 7.64 -14.33 1.44
N VAL A 33 6.82 -13.74 2.31
CA VAL A 33 5.72 -14.47 2.96
C VAL A 33 4.56 -14.69 1.99
N ASN A 34 3.76 -15.73 2.23
CA ASN A 34 2.60 -16.03 1.39
C ASN A 34 1.53 -14.91 1.43
N SER A 35 0.63 -14.91 0.45
CA SER A 35 -0.44 -13.91 0.32
C SER A 35 -1.37 -13.79 1.54
N ALA A 36 -1.52 -14.86 2.34
CA ALA A 36 -2.37 -14.87 3.52
C ALA A 36 -1.66 -14.23 4.72
N SER A 37 -0.40 -14.61 4.98
CA SER A 37 0.48 -14.01 5.98
C SER A 37 0.71 -12.53 5.70
N PHE A 38 0.95 -12.18 4.43
CA PHE A 38 1.06 -10.81 3.98
C PHE A 38 -0.19 -9.98 4.34
N GLY A 39 -1.38 -10.57 4.18
CA GLY A 39 -2.64 -9.92 4.55
C GLY A 39 -2.77 -9.64 6.06
N LYS A 40 -2.17 -10.45 6.93
CA LYS A 40 -2.11 -10.19 8.37
C LYS A 40 -1.11 -9.06 8.67
N LEU A 41 0.04 -9.13 8.04
CA LEU A 41 1.15 -8.19 8.22
C LEU A 41 0.76 -6.76 7.83
N ILE A 42 0.15 -6.58 6.64
CA ILE A 42 -0.32 -5.27 6.20
C ILE A 42 -1.39 -4.68 7.13
N ARG A 43 -2.24 -5.51 7.74
CA ARG A 43 -3.23 -5.05 8.73
C ARG A 43 -2.60 -4.68 10.07
N SER A 44 -1.48 -5.30 10.42
CA SER A 44 -0.70 -4.90 11.60
C SER A 44 -0.03 -3.54 11.41
N VAL A 45 0.42 -3.24 10.19
CA VAL A 45 1.04 -1.95 9.85
C VAL A 45 -0.04 -0.86 9.63
N PHE A 46 -1.14 -1.23 8.99
CA PHE A 46 -2.29 -0.36 8.68
C PHE A 46 -3.56 -0.93 9.33
N PRO A 47 -3.84 -0.60 10.60
CA PRO A 47 -5.04 -1.09 11.28
C PRO A 47 -6.34 -0.57 10.64
N ASP A 48 -6.30 0.63 10.06
CA ASP A 48 -7.45 1.29 9.42
C ASP A 48 -7.70 0.83 7.96
N LEU A 49 -6.93 -0.14 7.49
CA LEU A 49 -7.02 -0.67 6.12
C LEU A 49 -8.34 -1.37 5.87
N LYS A 50 -9.14 -0.83 4.95
CA LYS A 50 -10.41 -1.45 4.54
C LYS A 50 -10.20 -2.37 3.35
N THR A 51 -11.00 -3.43 3.24
CA THR A 51 -10.98 -4.34 2.07
C THR A 51 -12.30 -4.22 1.32
N ARG A 52 -12.24 -3.88 0.03
CA ARG A 52 -13.42 -3.77 -0.84
C ARG A 52 -13.24 -4.61 -2.10
N ARG A 53 -14.34 -5.12 -2.66
CA ARG A 53 -14.37 -5.74 -3.99
C ARG A 53 -14.82 -4.70 -5.01
N LEU A 54 -13.95 -4.33 -5.95
CA LEU A 54 -14.20 -3.30 -6.96
C LEU A 54 -14.13 -3.91 -8.36
N GLY A 55 -14.97 -3.43 -9.27
CA GLY A 55 -15.06 -3.86 -10.67
C GLY A 55 -16.48 -4.28 -11.09
N THR A 56 -16.70 -4.46 -12.39
CA THR A 56 -18.00 -4.85 -12.96
C THR A 56 -18.35 -6.31 -12.65
N ARG A 57 -19.61 -6.70 -12.91
CA ARG A 57 -20.10 -8.07 -12.69
C ARG A 57 -19.19 -9.08 -13.40
N GLY A 58 -18.64 -10.04 -12.63
CA GLY A 58 -17.71 -11.06 -13.13
C GLY A 58 -16.23 -10.65 -13.16
N GLN A 59 -15.90 -9.36 -12.99
CA GLN A 59 -14.52 -8.87 -13.01
C GLN A 59 -14.05 -8.28 -11.67
N SER A 60 -14.92 -8.26 -10.64
CA SER A 60 -14.59 -7.64 -9.36
C SER A 60 -13.37 -8.28 -8.69
N LYS A 61 -12.35 -7.47 -8.37
CA LYS A 61 -11.12 -7.88 -7.67
C LYS A 61 -11.07 -7.30 -6.25
N TYR A 62 -10.18 -7.83 -5.42
CA TYR A 62 -9.97 -7.34 -4.05
C TYR A 62 -8.99 -6.17 -4.04
N HIS A 63 -9.41 -5.09 -3.38
CA HIS A 63 -8.64 -3.86 -3.20
C HIS A 63 -8.51 -3.56 -1.71
N TYR A 64 -7.35 -3.04 -1.33
CA TYR A 64 -7.15 -2.37 -0.06
C TYR A 64 -7.46 -0.88 -0.24
N CYS A 65 -8.23 -0.33 0.69
CA CYS A 65 -8.64 1.07 0.69
C CYS A 65 -8.03 1.79 1.90
N GLY A 66 -7.68 3.06 1.71
CA GLY A 66 -7.02 3.86 2.74
C GLY A 66 -5.50 3.84 2.64
N ILE A 67 -4.92 3.38 1.53
CA ILE A 67 -3.47 3.39 1.31
C ILE A 67 -3.11 3.73 -0.13
N LYS A 68 -1.93 4.32 -0.30
CA LYS A 68 -1.32 4.68 -1.57
C LYS A 68 0.16 4.32 -1.58
N ILE A 69 0.66 3.89 -2.74
CA ILE A 69 2.08 3.62 -2.97
C ILE A 69 2.74 4.90 -3.47
N ARG A 70 3.63 5.51 -2.70
CA ARG A 70 4.46 6.63 -3.15
C ARG A 70 5.64 6.09 -3.93
N LYS A 71 5.69 6.39 -5.23
CA LYS A 71 6.82 6.03 -6.09
C LYS A 71 8.03 6.92 -5.77
N PRO A 72 9.22 6.35 -5.54
CA PRO A 72 10.45 7.13 -5.44
C PRO A 72 10.81 7.61 -6.84
N GLY A 73 10.67 8.91 -7.10
CA GLY A 73 11.16 9.51 -8.35
C GLY A 73 10.21 10.49 -9.04
N ARG A 74 9.03 10.75 -8.48
CA ARG A 74 8.27 11.95 -8.87
C ARG A 74 7.96 12.77 -7.63
N SER A 75 8.76 13.81 -7.44
CA SER A 75 8.20 15.11 -7.09
C SER A 75 7.16 15.47 -8.16
N ASP A 76 5.97 14.86 -8.09
CA ASP A 76 4.81 15.33 -8.83
C ASP A 76 4.40 16.63 -8.13
N GLY A 77 5.06 17.71 -8.53
CA GLY A 77 4.68 19.08 -8.24
C GLY A 77 3.34 19.38 -8.90
N ASN A 78 2.26 18.86 -8.31
CA ASN A 78 0.93 19.39 -8.53
C ASN A 78 0.61 20.36 -7.37
N PRO A 79 0.75 21.68 -7.56
CA PRO A 79 0.46 22.66 -6.51
C PRO A 79 -1.03 22.72 -6.11
N ALA A 80 -1.91 21.94 -6.76
CA ALA A 80 -3.35 21.93 -6.47
C ALA A 80 -3.78 20.98 -5.32
N ALA A 81 -2.97 20.01 -4.91
CA ALA A 81 -3.35 19.02 -3.89
C ALA A 81 -2.71 19.26 -2.50
N ALA A 82 -1.90 20.30 -2.34
CA ALA A 82 -1.13 20.54 -1.11
C ALA A 82 -1.91 21.25 0.01
N ALA A 83 -3.18 21.60 -0.19
CA ALA A 83 -3.94 22.42 0.77
C ALA A 83 -4.81 21.64 1.77
N ALA A 84 -4.96 20.31 1.68
CA ALA A 84 -6.04 19.61 2.40
C ALA A 84 -5.63 18.53 3.42
N ALA A 85 -4.36 18.15 3.57
CA ALA A 85 -4.00 17.04 4.49
C ALA A 85 -3.15 17.49 5.68
N ALA A 86 -3.64 18.51 6.41
CA ALA A 86 -3.28 18.70 7.81
C ALA A 86 -4.00 17.63 8.65
N GLY A 87 -3.48 16.41 8.63
CA GLY A 87 -4.06 15.29 9.38
C GLY A 87 -3.10 14.13 9.46
N ALA A 88 -2.20 14.16 10.44
CA ALA A 88 -1.48 13.02 11.02
C ALA A 88 -1.24 11.80 10.10
N GLY A 89 -0.63 12.00 8.92
CA GLY A 89 -0.32 10.89 8.00
C GLY A 89 0.86 10.08 8.54
N ARG A 90 0.61 8.93 9.17
CA ARG A 90 1.66 7.95 9.48
C ARG A 90 2.24 7.45 8.14
N THR A 91 3.37 8.03 7.72
CA THR A 91 4.17 7.49 6.62
C THR A 91 4.84 6.22 7.12
N VAL A 92 4.46 5.06 6.58
CA VAL A 92 5.15 3.81 6.91
C VAL A 92 6.05 3.44 5.73
N PRO A 93 7.37 3.34 5.96
CA PRO A 93 8.26 2.86 4.93
C PRO A 93 7.90 1.39 4.64
N VAL A 94 8.03 0.96 3.38
CA VAL A 94 7.87 -0.46 2.97
C VAL A 94 8.68 -1.42 3.87
N MET A 95 9.76 -0.93 4.46
CA MET A 95 10.66 -1.66 5.35
C MET A 95 10.04 -2.07 6.69
N THR A 96 9.02 -1.36 7.20
CA THR A 96 8.35 -1.71 8.47
C THR A 96 7.39 -2.89 8.33
N ILE A 97 7.09 -3.31 7.10
CA ILE A 97 6.23 -4.47 6.84
C ILE A 97 7.01 -5.78 7.07
N ASP A 98 8.32 -5.76 7.35
CA ASP A 98 9.15 -6.98 7.45
C ASP A 98 9.53 -7.37 8.89
N THR A 99 9.26 -6.54 9.90
CA THR A 99 9.67 -6.83 11.29
C THR A 99 8.58 -7.58 12.06
N GLN A 100 8.65 -8.91 12.02
CA GLN A 100 8.56 -9.77 13.21
C GLN A 100 9.62 -10.87 13.12
#